data_AF-V4MMM1-F1
#
_entry.id   AF-V4MMM1-F1
#
_cell.length_a   1.000
_cell.length_b   1.000
_cell.length_c   1.000
_cell.angle_alpha   90.00
_cell.angle_beta   90.00
_cell.angle_gamma   90.00
#
_symmetry.space_group_name_H-M   'P 1'
#
loop_
_entity.id
_entity.type
_entity.pdbx_description
1 polymer ?
#
loop_
_entity_poly.entity_id
_entity_poly.type
_entity_poly.pdbx_seq_one_letter_code
_entity_poly.pdbx_strand_id
1 'polypeptide(L)'
;MRVARTSPAARVLDGKIYVLGGCRDRKEDFSEWGEVFDTKTQTWEALPNYKPTLEEDPDSLPIMSMIHDSVVIDDKVHVVDSCNTSFYYLPRQGKWGRGNLDSEPTFKRDWCVIDKLIFSCGFNGHIYIYIGVSLRSWNHRCDEAGMDWKRVRGLQSFQERLHRSRVAHFRGEIASLSWACHKIKYNISLNLEEFLPGARLTNFGHNLVVFWDVHVVVGGRGHKSSEIWCAEISLERQSGGQVWGNVEWSDVILTVDPSSKVVYSLS
;
A
#
# COMPACT_ATOMS: atom_id res chain seq x y z
N MET A 1 3.35 7.70 -21.06
CA MET A 1 4.33 6.83 -20.40
C MET A 1 5.29 6.31 -21.45
N ARG A 2 6.55 6.13 -21.08
CA ARG A 2 7.62 5.58 -21.92
C ARG A 2 7.61 4.06 -21.93
N VAL A 3 7.19 3.45 -20.82
CA VAL A 3 7.22 2.00 -20.61
C VAL A 3 5.81 1.50 -20.33
N ALA A 4 5.42 0.40 -20.97
CA ALA A 4 4.17 -0.27 -20.65
C ALA A 4 4.31 -0.98 -19.30
N ARG A 5 3.43 -0.64 -18.35
CA ARG A 5 3.47 -1.11 -16.97
C ARG A 5 2.13 -1.71 -16.58
N THR A 6 2.15 -2.73 -15.74
CA THR A 6 0.95 -3.24 -15.07
C THR A 6 0.97 -2.84 -13.61
N SER A 7 -0.12 -2.22 -13.16
CA SER A 7 -0.31 -1.81 -11.77
C SER A 7 0.86 -1.00 -11.19
N PRO A 8 1.31 0.12 -11.79
CA PRO A 8 2.31 0.98 -11.16
C PRO A 8 1.71 1.75 -9.98
N ALA A 9 2.55 2.20 -9.05
CA ALA A 9 2.18 3.22 -8.07
C ALA A 9 2.36 4.61 -8.71
N ALA A 10 1.42 5.54 -8.48
CA ALA A 10 1.46 6.87 -9.09
C ALA A 10 1.22 7.98 -8.06
N ARG A 11 2.05 9.04 -8.03
CA ARG A 11 1.91 10.16 -7.07
C ARG A 11 2.18 11.50 -7.74
N VAL A 12 1.45 12.52 -7.30
CA VAL A 12 1.66 13.92 -7.73
C VAL A 12 2.52 14.63 -6.70
N LEU A 13 3.56 15.32 -7.15
CA LEU A 13 4.41 16.19 -6.33
C LEU A 13 5.00 17.30 -7.21
N ASP A 14 4.94 18.55 -6.75
CA ASP A 14 5.48 19.73 -7.45
C ASP A 14 5.01 19.87 -8.91
N GLY A 15 3.76 19.51 -9.20
CA GLY A 15 3.19 19.56 -10.55
C GLY A 15 3.73 18.48 -11.49
N LYS A 16 4.38 17.44 -10.96
CA LYS A 16 4.84 16.27 -11.71
C LYS A 16 4.14 15.00 -11.23
N ILE A 17 3.94 14.05 -12.14
CA ILE A 17 3.35 12.75 -11.85
C ILE A 17 4.46 11.70 -11.89
N TYR A 18 4.78 11.14 -10.73
CA TYR A 18 5.75 10.05 -10.56
C TYR A 18 5.03 8.71 -10.71
N VAL A 19 5.50 7.86 -11.61
CA VAL A 19 4.98 6.51 -11.88
C VAL A 19 6.07 5.49 -11.61
N LEU A 20 5.82 4.57 -10.67
CA LEU A 20 6.84 3.74 -10.03
C LEU A 20 6.42 2.26 -10.03
N GLY A 21 7.36 1.37 -10.38
CA GLY A 21 7.18 -0.08 -10.46
C GLY A 21 6.31 -0.57 -11.61
N GLY A 22 5.80 -1.79 -11.47
CA GLY A 22 4.85 -2.39 -12.40
C GLY A 22 5.46 -2.88 -13.73
N CYS A 23 6.78 -2.99 -13.81
CA CYS A 23 7.45 -3.55 -14.99
C CYS A 23 7.62 -5.06 -14.84
N ARG A 24 7.45 -5.80 -15.94
CA ARG A 24 7.84 -7.22 -15.98
C ARG A 24 9.36 -7.31 -15.89
N ASP A 25 9.86 -8.23 -15.08
CA ASP A 25 11.28 -8.53 -14.93
C ASP A 25 11.87 -8.99 -16.28
N ARG A 26 12.37 -8.05 -17.08
CA ARG A 26 13.45 -8.38 -18.01
C ARG A 26 14.72 -8.26 -17.17
N LYS A 27 15.30 -9.42 -16.83
CA LYS A 27 16.41 -9.64 -15.90
C LYS A 27 17.69 -8.82 -16.16
N GLU A 28 17.71 -7.94 -17.15
CA GLU A 28 18.91 -7.31 -17.69
C GLU A 28 18.86 -5.77 -17.70
N ASP A 29 17.70 -5.15 -17.40
CA ASP A 29 17.61 -3.68 -17.37
C ASP A 29 16.79 -3.16 -16.17
N PHE A 30 17.48 -2.92 -15.06
CA PHE A 30 16.96 -2.18 -13.89
C PHE A 30 16.79 -0.68 -14.18
N SER A 31 16.75 -0.26 -15.45
CA SER A 31 16.74 1.15 -15.88
C SER A 31 15.33 1.72 -16.09
N GLU A 32 14.31 0.87 -16.16
CA GLU A 32 12.97 1.23 -16.60
C GLU A 32 11.90 1.12 -15.51
N TRP A 33 12.29 1.06 -14.24
CA TRP A 33 11.38 0.81 -13.13
C TRP A 33 10.55 2.03 -12.70
N GLY A 34 10.91 3.24 -13.09
CA GLY A 34 10.16 4.43 -12.74
C GLY A 34 10.32 5.58 -13.74
N GLU A 35 9.29 6.40 -13.87
CA GLU A 35 9.25 7.54 -14.78
C GLU A 35 8.46 8.70 -14.16
N VAL A 36 8.77 9.91 -14.59
CA VAL A 36 8.10 11.13 -14.15
C VAL A 36 7.54 11.88 -15.35
N PHE A 37 6.29 12.30 -15.26
CA PHE A 37 5.64 13.18 -16.22
C PHE A 37 5.65 14.61 -15.69
N ASP A 38 6.26 15.50 -16.44
CA ASP A 38 6.19 16.94 -16.16
C ASP A 38 4.92 17.50 -16.83
N THR A 39 3.97 17.99 -16.02
CA THR A 39 2.69 18.48 -16.53
C THR A 39 2.82 19.80 -17.30
N LYS A 40 3.89 20.57 -17.08
CA LYS A 40 4.14 21.85 -17.76
C LYS A 40 4.71 21.63 -19.15
N THR A 41 5.72 20.78 -19.27
CA THR A 41 6.37 20.49 -20.55
C THR A 41 5.68 19.36 -21.32
N GLN A 42 4.78 18.63 -20.67
CA GLN A 42 4.11 17.44 -21.21
C GLN A 42 5.08 16.35 -21.68
N THR A 43 6.22 16.23 -21.00
CA THR A 43 7.26 15.25 -21.32
C THR A 43 7.41 14.19 -20.23
N TRP A 44 7.85 13.00 -20.64
CA TRP A 44 8.18 11.90 -19.74
C TRP A 44 9.70 11.75 -19.62
N GLU A 45 10.20 11.60 -18.40
CA GLU A 45 11.61 11.35 -18.09
C GLU A 45 11.75 10.07 -17.26
N ALA A 46 12.87 9.36 -17.41
CA ALA A 46 13.15 8.19 -16.57
C ALA A 46 13.66 8.66 -15.21
N LEU A 47 13.28 7.93 -14.16
CA LEU A 47 13.86 8.17 -12.84
C LEU A 47 15.28 7.61 -12.77
N PRO A 48 16.17 8.24 -11.99
CA PRO A 48 17.53 7.76 -11.81
C PRO A 48 17.50 6.40 -11.12
N ASN A 49 18.38 5.49 -11.55
CA ASN A 49 18.51 4.16 -10.96
C ASN A 49 18.85 4.24 -9.48
N TYR A 50 18.26 3.34 -8.70
CA TYR A 50 18.77 3.04 -7.38
C TYR A 50 20.19 2.52 -7.50
N LYS A 51 21.12 3.19 -6.84
CA LYS A 51 22.52 2.76 -6.75
C LYS A 51 22.77 2.44 -5.29
N PRO A 52 22.82 1.15 -4.90
CA PRO A 52 23.20 0.81 -3.54
C PRO A 52 24.61 1.30 -3.24
N THR A 53 24.82 1.74 -2.02
CA THR A 53 26.17 1.90 -1.48
C THR A 53 26.80 0.53 -1.27
N LEU A 54 28.11 0.40 -1.44
CA LEU A 54 28.86 -0.86 -1.32
C LEU A 54 28.69 -1.57 0.04
N GLU A 55 28.19 -0.85 1.05
CA GLU A 55 27.95 -1.33 2.41
C GLU A 55 26.55 -1.93 2.61
N GLU A 56 25.65 -1.85 1.62
CA GLU A 56 24.29 -2.40 1.72
C GLU A 56 24.25 -3.90 1.44
N ASP A 57 23.58 -4.66 2.31
CA ASP A 57 23.28 -6.07 2.11
C ASP A 57 22.50 -6.26 0.78
N PRO A 58 22.99 -7.07 -0.17
CA PRO A 58 22.30 -7.36 -1.43
C PRO A 58 20.86 -7.86 -1.26
N ASP A 59 20.55 -8.57 -0.17
CA ASP A 59 19.20 -9.06 0.12
C ASP A 59 18.26 -7.97 0.67
N SER A 60 18.80 -6.78 0.95
CA SER A 60 18.05 -5.60 1.43
C SER A 60 17.77 -4.57 0.33
N LEU A 61 18.13 -4.88 -0.92
CA LEU A 61 17.90 -4.01 -2.06
C LEU A 61 16.41 -3.89 -2.41
N PRO A 62 15.95 -2.71 -2.82
CA PRO A 62 14.57 -2.51 -3.26
C PRO A 62 14.26 -3.37 -4.47
N ILE A 63 13.15 -4.11 -4.41
CA ILE A 63 12.62 -4.81 -5.58
C ILE A 63 11.80 -3.80 -6.40
N MET A 64 12.48 -2.97 -7.19
CA MET A 64 11.87 -1.82 -7.88
C MET A 64 10.75 -2.21 -8.87
N SER A 65 10.82 -3.38 -9.50
CA SER A 65 9.74 -3.90 -10.35
C SER A 65 8.47 -4.21 -9.55
N MET A 66 8.60 -4.49 -8.26
CA MET A 66 7.53 -4.92 -7.36
C MET A 66 7.09 -3.82 -6.36
N ILE A 67 7.29 -2.54 -6.70
CA ILE A 67 6.71 -1.44 -5.92
C ILE A 67 5.19 -1.56 -5.93
N HIS A 68 4.62 -1.77 -4.74
CA HIS A 68 3.20 -2.00 -4.56
C HIS A 68 2.47 -0.80 -3.97
N ASP A 69 3.19 0.12 -3.34
CA ASP A 69 2.61 1.35 -2.79
C ASP A 69 3.61 2.51 -2.82
N SER A 70 3.08 3.72 -2.72
CA SER A 70 3.88 4.94 -2.57
C SER A 70 3.14 6.00 -1.79
N VAL A 71 3.81 6.98 -1.21
CA VAL A 71 3.18 8.14 -0.58
C VAL A 71 4.11 9.34 -0.69
N VAL A 72 3.56 10.55 -0.57
CA VAL A 72 4.36 11.78 -0.54
C VAL A 72 4.36 12.33 0.87
N ILE A 73 5.54 12.49 1.46
CA ILE A 73 5.74 13.01 2.82
C ILE A 73 6.96 13.92 2.80
N ASP A 74 6.80 15.15 3.32
CA ASP A 74 7.88 16.15 3.42
C ASP A 74 8.73 16.29 2.13
N ASP A 75 8.05 16.44 0.99
CA ASP A 75 8.63 16.55 -0.36
C ASP A 75 9.44 15.33 -0.84
N LYS A 76 9.24 14.18 -0.20
CA LYS A 76 9.83 12.89 -0.59
C LYS A 76 8.76 11.97 -1.14
N VAL A 77 9.11 11.21 -2.18
CA VAL A 77 8.25 10.14 -2.69
C VAL A 77 8.69 8.85 -2.02
N HIS A 78 7.96 8.43 -0.99
CA HIS A 78 8.16 7.14 -0.34
C HIS A 78 7.54 6.04 -1.19
N VAL A 79 8.18 4.87 -1.20
CA VAL A 79 7.71 3.67 -1.89
C VAL A 79 7.87 2.46 -0.99
N VAL A 80 7.02 1.47 -1.22
CA VAL A 80 7.08 0.19 -0.53
C VAL A 80 7.07 -0.93 -1.56
N ASP A 81 8.05 -1.82 -1.48
CA ASP A 81 8.10 -3.00 -2.34
C ASP A 81 7.24 -4.14 -1.80
N SER A 82 7.18 -5.25 -2.55
CA SER A 82 6.40 -6.43 -2.20
C SER A 82 6.89 -7.20 -0.98
N CYS A 83 8.09 -6.90 -0.48
CA CYS A 83 8.65 -7.41 0.76
C CYS A 83 8.33 -6.51 1.96
N ASN A 84 7.55 -5.44 1.75
CA ASN A 84 7.30 -4.38 2.73
C ASN A 84 8.56 -3.66 3.20
N THR A 85 9.57 -3.61 2.33
CA THR A 85 10.74 -2.77 2.52
C THR A 85 10.42 -1.37 2.02
N SER A 86 10.64 -0.36 2.86
CA SER A 86 10.35 1.03 2.52
C SER A 86 11.60 1.78 2.03
N PHE A 87 11.41 2.63 1.04
CA PHE A 87 12.43 3.50 0.46
C PHE A 87 11.84 4.86 0.17
N TYR A 88 12.69 5.84 -0.15
CA TYR A 88 12.21 7.15 -0.61
C TYR A 88 13.10 7.73 -1.69
N TYR A 89 12.48 8.55 -2.52
CA TYR A 89 13.12 9.38 -3.52
C TYR A 89 13.08 10.84 -3.12
N LEU A 90 14.19 11.54 -3.35
CA LEU A 90 14.35 12.98 -3.17
C LEU A 90 14.36 13.62 -4.57
N PRO A 91 13.22 14.11 -5.09
CA PRO A 91 13.15 14.63 -6.45
C PRO A 91 14.10 15.77 -6.74
N ARG A 92 14.29 16.67 -5.77
CA ARG A 92 15.21 17.82 -5.87
C ARG A 92 16.67 17.42 -6.00
N GLN A 93 17.03 16.25 -5.48
CA GLN A 93 18.41 15.75 -5.46
C GLN A 93 18.65 14.66 -6.50
N GLY A 94 17.60 14.07 -7.05
CA GLY A 94 17.71 12.88 -7.90
C GLY A 94 18.27 11.66 -7.17
N LYS A 95 18.08 11.58 -5.84
CA LYS A 95 18.68 10.54 -4.99
C LYS A 95 17.63 9.67 -4.33
N TRP A 96 18.00 8.42 -4.13
CA TRP A 96 17.25 7.45 -3.35
C TRP A 96 17.86 7.29 -1.96
N GLY A 97 17.01 6.96 -1.00
CA GLY A 97 17.41 6.60 0.35
C GLY A 97 16.56 5.46 0.89
N ARG A 98 17.10 4.79 1.91
CA ARG A 98 16.44 3.69 2.59
C ARG A 98 15.46 4.22 3.64
N GLY A 99 14.25 3.67 3.66
CA GLY A 99 13.27 3.89 4.72
C GLY A 99 13.42 2.87 5.85
N ASN A 100 12.60 3.01 6.88
CA ASN A 100 12.62 2.10 8.02
C ASN A 100 11.95 0.76 7.66
N LEU A 101 12.39 -0.33 8.30
CA LEU A 101 11.77 -1.64 8.11
C LEU A 101 10.45 -1.71 8.86
N ASP A 102 9.39 -2.29 8.28
CA ASP A 102 8.16 -2.51 9.05
C ASP A 102 8.41 -3.56 10.14
N SER A 103 8.00 -3.28 11.38
CA SER A 103 8.14 -4.20 12.52
C SER A 103 7.19 -5.40 12.45
N GLU A 104 6.12 -5.29 11.66
CA GLU A 104 5.15 -6.35 11.37
C GLU A 104 4.81 -6.35 9.86
N PRO A 105 5.79 -6.64 8.99
CA PRO A 105 5.70 -6.42 7.55
C PRO A 105 4.62 -7.26 6.88
N THR A 106 4.17 -8.35 7.50
CA THR A 106 3.24 -9.29 6.88
C THR A 106 1.78 -8.87 6.98
N PHE A 107 1.48 -7.72 7.61
CA PHE A 107 0.11 -7.39 8.00
C PHE A 107 -0.50 -6.18 7.33
N LYS A 108 0.26 -5.21 6.81
CA LYS A 108 -0.21 -3.83 6.55
C LYS A 108 -0.09 -3.45 5.06
N ARG A 109 -1.12 -2.78 4.51
CA ARG A 109 -1.22 -2.34 3.10
C ARG A 109 -1.89 -0.97 2.97
N ASP A 110 -1.89 -0.42 1.77
CA ASP A 110 -2.57 0.82 1.38
C ASP A 110 -2.19 1.99 2.30
N TRP A 111 -0.91 2.36 2.22
CA TRP A 111 -0.37 3.54 2.88
C TRP A 111 -1.13 4.77 2.40
N CYS A 112 -1.79 5.41 3.36
CA CYS A 112 -2.59 6.60 3.16
C CYS A 112 -2.01 7.71 4.03
N VAL A 113 -1.81 8.91 3.48
CA VAL A 113 -1.29 10.04 4.24
C VAL A 113 -2.38 11.07 4.48
N ILE A 114 -2.58 11.42 5.75
CA ILE A 114 -3.45 12.52 6.19
C ILE A 114 -2.67 13.38 7.16
N ASP A 115 -2.59 14.69 6.93
CA ASP A 115 -1.90 15.64 7.82
C ASP A 115 -0.49 15.18 8.23
N LYS A 116 0.27 14.66 7.25
CA LYS A 116 1.63 14.10 7.40
C LYS A 116 1.73 12.81 8.24
N LEU A 117 0.60 12.23 8.65
CA LEU A 117 0.56 10.92 9.30
C LEU A 117 0.32 9.82 8.28
N ILE A 118 1.02 8.70 8.43
CA ILE A 118 0.80 7.51 7.61
C ILE A 118 -0.21 6.61 8.32
N PHE A 119 -1.24 6.22 7.58
CA PHE A 119 -2.21 5.21 7.93
C PHE A 119 -2.06 4.01 7.02
N SER A 120 -2.48 2.84 7.50
CA SER A 120 -2.47 1.62 6.70
C SER A 120 -3.59 0.68 7.16
N CYS A 121 -4.22 -0.01 6.22
CA CYS A 121 -5.18 -1.06 6.52
C CYS A 121 -4.48 -2.42 6.57
N GLY A 122 -4.72 -3.16 7.65
CA GLY A 122 -4.15 -4.49 7.81
C GLY A 122 -5.04 -5.61 7.25
N PHE A 123 -4.44 -6.76 6.94
CA PHE A 123 -5.16 -7.97 6.53
C PHE A 123 -6.15 -8.49 7.58
N ASN A 124 -5.94 -8.13 8.85
CA ASN A 124 -6.86 -8.43 9.94
C ASN A 124 -8.06 -7.46 10.04
N GLY A 125 -8.21 -6.56 9.07
CA GLY A 125 -9.28 -5.56 9.02
C GLY A 125 -9.10 -4.38 9.98
N HIS A 126 -7.97 -4.27 10.67
CA HIS A 126 -7.67 -3.10 11.50
C HIS A 126 -6.99 -1.98 10.69
N ILE A 127 -7.30 -0.74 11.06
CA ILE A 127 -6.57 0.43 10.56
C ILE A 127 -5.48 0.81 11.58
N TYR A 128 -4.30 1.13 11.07
CA TYR A 128 -3.12 1.46 11.84
C TYR A 128 -2.63 2.86 11.51
N ILE A 129 -2.00 3.52 12.47
CA ILE A 129 -1.28 4.78 12.32
C ILE A 129 0.20 4.57 12.67
N TYR A 130 1.09 5.12 11.85
CA TYR A 130 2.52 5.18 12.11
C TYR A 130 2.81 6.17 13.25
N ILE A 131 3.58 5.75 14.23
CA ILE A 131 3.88 6.56 15.44
C ILE A 131 5.36 6.80 15.69
N GLY A 132 6.25 6.29 14.83
CA GLY A 132 7.68 6.52 14.95
C GLY A 132 8.50 5.27 14.71
N VAL A 133 9.75 5.32 15.17
CA VAL A 133 10.75 4.28 14.96
C VAL A 133 11.23 3.78 16.31
N SER A 134 11.30 2.46 16.49
CA SER A 134 12.00 1.83 17.62
C SER A 134 13.05 0.85 17.13
N LEU A 135 14.13 0.73 17.90
CA LEU A 135 15.12 -0.32 17.69
C LEU A 135 14.54 -1.64 18.19
N ARG A 136 14.57 -2.68 17.35
CA ARG A 136 14.11 -4.02 17.71
C ARG A 136 15.09 -5.07 17.21
N SER A 137 15.33 -6.08 18.04
CA SER A 137 16.05 -7.29 17.64
C SER A 137 15.08 -8.27 16.99
N TRP A 138 15.38 -8.73 15.78
CA TRP A 138 14.57 -9.71 15.04
C TRP A 138 15.43 -10.93 14.71
N ASN A 139 14.97 -12.15 15.04
CA ASN A 139 15.50 -13.45 14.59
C ASN A 139 16.97 -13.44 14.12
N HIS A 140 17.92 -13.28 15.04
CA HIS A 140 19.37 -13.34 14.80
C HIS A 140 20.00 -12.25 13.91
N ARG A 141 19.29 -11.15 13.60
CA ARG A 141 19.89 -9.93 13.03
C ARG A 141 20.04 -8.83 14.08
N CYS A 142 21.07 -7.99 13.90
CA CYS A 142 21.38 -6.83 14.74
C CYS A 142 20.16 -5.91 14.92
N ASP A 143 20.18 -5.08 15.96
CA ASP A 143 19.10 -4.11 16.24
C ASP A 143 18.85 -3.21 15.03
N GLU A 144 17.69 -3.38 14.38
CA GLU A 144 17.28 -2.58 13.23
C GLU A 144 16.16 -1.61 13.62
N ALA A 145 16.19 -0.43 13.01
CA ALA A 145 15.18 0.60 13.16
C ALA A 145 13.85 0.16 12.50
N GLY A 146 12.89 -0.27 13.32
CA GLY A 146 11.57 -0.71 12.91
C GLY A 146 10.52 0.40 12.97
N MET A 147 9.61 0.46 12.00
CA MET A 147 8.43 1.31 12.03
C MET A 147 7.45 0.78 13.07
N ASP A 148 7.07 1.64 14.01
CA ASP A 148 6.05 1.36 15.00
C ASP A 148 4.68 1.84 14.55
N TRP A 149 3.70 0.98 14.76
CA TRP A 149 2.31 1.21 14.41
C TRP A 149 1.42 1.07 15.63
N LYS A 150 0.42 1.95 15.76
CA LYS A 150 -0.68 1.79 16.71
C LYS A 150 -1.99 1.56 15.97
N ARG A 151 -2.88 0.76 16.55
CA ARG A 151 -4.24 0.59 16.03
C ARG A 151 -5.05 1.87 16.24
N VAL A 152 -5.77 2.29 15.22
CA VAL A 152 -6.83 3.30 15.33
C VAL A 152 -8.01 2.66 16.07
N ARG A 153 -8.48 3.31 17.15
CA ARG A 153 -9.60 2.81 17.96
C ARG A 153 -10.95 3.31 17.42
N GLY A 154 -12.06 2.79 17.93
CA GLY A 154 -13.40 3.21 17.55
C GLY A 154 -14.00 2.51 16.32
N LEU A 155 -13.22 1.67 15.63
CA LEU A 155 -13.60 1.06 14.36
C LEU A 155 -13.88 -0.46 14.44
N GLN A 156 -14.21 -0.97 15.63
CA GLN A 156 -14.42 -2.40 15.85
C GLN A 156 -15.56 -2.99 15.01
N SER A 157 -16.60 -2.20 14.73
CA SER A 157 -17.74 -2.60 13.90
C SER A 157 -17.36 -2.91 12.44
N PHE A 158 -16.26 -2.33 11.94
CA PHE A 158 -15.77 -2.56 10.58
C PHE A 158 -14.79 -3.72 10.48
N GLN A 159 -14.13 -4.10 11.57
CA GLN A 159 -13.01 -5.06 11.53
C GLN A 159 -13.34 -6.32 10.73
N GLU A 160 -14.44 -7.01 11.08
CA GLU A 160 -14.81 -8.26 10.41
C GLU A 160 -15.18 -8.05 8.93
N ARG A 161 -15.79 -6.91 8.60
CA ARG A 161 -16.15 -6.54 7.23
C ARG A 161 -14.90 -6.30 6.39
N LEU A 162 -13.95 -5.52 6.91
CA LEU A 162 -12.69 -5.24 6.24
C LEU A 162 -11.81 -6.49 6.12
N HIS A 163 -11.79 -7.34 7.15
CA HIS A 163 -11.08 -8.62 7.15
C HIS A 163 -11.67 -9.62 6.13
N ARG A 164 -12.99 -9.59 5.91
CA ARG A 164 -13.64 -10.46 4.90
C ARG A 164 -13.63 -9.88 3.50
N SER A 165 -13.33 -8.59 3.36
CA SER A 165 -13.31 -7.94 2.06
C SER A 165 -12.31 -8.60 1.11
N ARG A 166 -12.65 -8.66 -0.17
CA ARG A 166 -11.83 -9.04 -1.31
C ARG A 166 -11.88 -7.95 -2.40
N VAL A 167 -12.20 -6.71 -2.03
CA VAL A 167 -12.44 -5.61 -2.98
C VAL A 167 -11.13 -5.16 -3.65
N ALA A 168 -10.00 -5.25 -2.96
CA ALA A 168 -8.71 -4.85 -3.49
C ALA A 168 -8.26 -5.79 -4.62
N HIS A 169 -7.90 -5.23 -5.78
CA HIS A 169 -7.26 -6.01 -6.85
C HIS A 169 -5.83 -6.40 -6.45
N PHE A 170 -5.57 -7.71 -6.33
CA PHE A 170 -4.24 -8.26 -6.06
C PHE A 170 -3.48 -8.44 -7.37
N ARG A 171 -2.92 -7.32 -7.88
CA ARG A 171 -1.93 -7.14 -8.98
C ARG A 171 -1.40 -8.40 -9.73
N GLY A 172 -2.27 -9.31 -10.18
CA GLY A 172 -1.98 -10.52 -10.97
C GLY A 172 -0.76 -11.34 -10.55
N GLU A 173 0.06 -11.74 -11.54
CA GLU A 173 1.30 -12.51 -11.40
C GLU A 173 2.28 -11.91 -10.37
N ILE A 174 2.29 -10.58 -10.18
CA ILE A 174 3.18 -9.90 -9.22
C ILE A 174 2.76 -10.18 -7.78
N ALA A 175 1.45 -10.20 -7.49
CA ALA A 175 0.95 -10.64 -6.19
C ALA A 175 1.26 -12.14 -5.95
N SER A 176 1.20 -12.96 -7.00
CA SER A 176 1.58 -14.37 -6.94
C SER A 176 3.08 -14.59 -6.68
N LEU A 177 3.96 -13.75 -7.24
CA LEU A 177 5.41 -13.79 -7.01
C LEU A 177 5.77 -13.31 -5.60
N SER A 178 5.20 -12.18 -5.15
CA SER A 178 5.30 -11.71 -3.76
C SER A 178 4.84 -12.80 -2.78
N TRP A 179 3.70 -13.43 -3.05
CA TRP A 179 3.20 -14.56 -2.26
C TRP A 179 4.09 -15.79 -2.35
N ALA A 180 4.70 -16.09 -3.50
CA ALA A 180 5.64 -17.19 -3.60
C ALA A 180 6.89 -16.95 -2.73
N CYS A 181 7.46 -15.74 -2.78
CA CYS A 181 8.54 -15.33 -1.88
C CYS A 181 8.12 -15.42 -0.40
N HIS A 182 6.89 -15.01 -0.10
CA HIS A 182 6.30 -15.07 1.24
C HIS A 182 6.10 -16.51 1.74
N LYS A 183 5.57 -17.40 0.90
CA LYS A 183 5.41 -18.84 1.20
C LYS A 183 6.74 -19.50 1.52
N ILE A 184 7.79 -19.17 0.77
CA ILE A 184 9.14 -19.69 1.01
C ILE A 184 9.70 -19.14 2.32
N LYS A 185 9.58 -17.82 2.56
CA LYS A 185 10.14 -17.15 3.74
C LYS A 185 9.49 -17.57 5.06
N TYR A 186 8.18 -17.88 5.04
CA TYR A 186 7.40 -18.16 6.26
C TYR A 186 6.79 -19.57 6.30
N ASN A 187 7.13 -20.44 5.35
CA ASN A 187 6.66 -21.83 5.27
C ASN A 187 5.12 -21.97 5.29
N ILE A 188 4.43 -21.20 4.45
CA ILE A 188 2.95 -21.14 4.36
C ILE A 188 2.46 -21.95 3.15
N SER A 189 1.40 -22.75 3.31
CA SER A 189 0.86 -23.68 2.29
C SER A 189 -0.46 -23.26 1.64
N LEU A 190 -0.99 -22.06 1.94
CA LEU A 190 -2.31 -21.60 1.47
C LEU A 190 -2.29 -20.98 0.05
N ASN A 191 -3.45 -20.94 -0.61
CA ASN A 191 -3.62 -20.33 -1.93
C ASN A 191 -3.72 -18.79 -1.85
N LEU A 192 -3.24 -18.10 -2.90
CA LEU A 192 -3.16 -16.63 -2.96
C LEU A 192 -4.51 -15.93 -2.75
N GLU A 193 -5.56 -16.45 -3.39
CA GLU A 193 -6.91 -15.87 -3.39
C GLU A 193 -7.64 -16.09 -2.05
N GLU A 194 -7.25 -17.11 -1.29
CA GLU A 194 -7.76 -17.38 0.05
C GLU A 194 -7.13 -16.46 1.10
N PHE A 195 -5.87 -16.04 0.88
CA PHE A 195 -5.03 -15.39 1.89
C PHE A 195 -4.90 -13.88 1.78
N LEU A 196 -5.37 -13.26 0.70
CA LEU A 196 -5.32 -11.82 0.54
C LEU A 196 -6.73 -11.22 0.69
N PRO A 197 -7.27 -11.10 1.92
CA PRO A 197 -8.33 -10.15 2.18
C PRO A 197 -7.82 -8.73 1.93
N GLY A 198 -8.68 -7.81 1.53
CA GLY A 198 -8.26 -6.43 1.38
C GLY A 198 -9.42 -5.51 1.13
N ALA A 199 -9.77 -4.75 2.15
CA ALA A 199 -10.35 -3.42 1.99
C ALA A 199 -9.32 -2.49 1.34
N ARG A 200 -9.78 -1.37 0.77
CA ARG A 200 -8.92 -0.34 0.19
C ARG A 200 -9.01 0.94 1.00
N LEU A 201 -7.87 1.47 1.45
CA LEU A 201 -7.78 2.70 2.23
C LEU A 201 -7.31 3.88 1.36
N THR A 202 -7.93 5.04 1.54
CA THR A 202 -7.52 6.31 0.94
C THR A 202 -7.93 7.48 1.85
N ASN A 203 -7.73 8.71 1.40
CA ASN A 203 -8.07 9.93 2.14
C ASN A 203 -9.11 10.77 1.39
N PHE A 204 -9.89 11.58 2.12
CA PHE A 204 -10.70 12.67 1.56
C PHE A 204 -10.63 13.85 2.53
N GLY A 205 -9.97 14.94 2.10
CA GLY A 205 -9.64 16.04 3.00
C GLY A 205 -8.81 15.55 4.21
N HIS A 206 -9.36 15.73 5.41
CA HIS A 206 -8.76 15.31 6.69
C HIS A 206 -9.27 13.94 7.19
N ASN A 207 -10.13 13.27 6.41
CA ASN A 207 -10.78 12.03 6.79
C ASN A 207 -10.17 10.85 6.03
N LEU A 208 -10.21 9.67 6.67
CA LEU A 208 -9.96 8.41 6.01
C LEU A 208 -11.19 7.98 5.23
N VAL A 209 -10.98 7.35 4.09
CA VAL A 209 -12.03 6.69 3.32
C VAL A 209 -11.63 5.25 3.12
N VAL A 210 -12.52 4.33 3.46
CA VAL A 210 -12.30 2.89 3.30
C VAL A 210 -13.37 2.27 2.42
N PHE A 211 -12.95 1.45 1.47
CA PHE A 211 -13.83 0.67 0.60
C PHE A 211 -13.73 -0.81 0.95
N TRP A 212 -14.87 -1.49 0.96
CA TRP A 212 -14.94 -2.95 1.10
C TRP A 212 -16.10 -3.49 0.28
N ASP A 213 -16.09 -4.79 0.02
CA ASP A 213 -17.16 -5.50 -0.67
C ASP A 213 -17.97 -6.36 0.30
N VAL A 214 -19.27 -6.45 0.03
CA VAL A 214 -20.22 -7.35 0.69
C VAL A 214 -20.88 -8.19 -0.39
N HIS A 215 -20.73 -9.51 -0.29
CA HIS A 215 -21.42 -10.43 -1.19
C HIS A 215 -22.89 -10.55 -0.77
N VAL A 216 -23.79 -10.26 -1.71
CA VAL A 216 -25.24 -10.31 -1.52
C VAL A 216 -25.83 -11.38 -2.42
N VAL A 217 -26.76 -12.17 -1.87
CA VAL A 217 -27.56 -13.13 -2.64
C VAL A 217 -28.92 -12.49 -2.91
N VAL A 218 -29.24 -12.26 -4.17
CA VAL A 218 -30.47 -11.57 -4.57
C VAL A 218 -31.51 -12.59 -5.06
N GLY A 219 -32.60 -12.71 -4.31
CA GLY A 219 -33.80 -13.49 -4.66
C GLY A 219 -33.65 -15.01 -4.56
N GLY A 220 -34.78 -15.72 -4.68
CA GLY A 220 -34.87 -17.19 -4.54
C GLY A 220 -34.21 -18.01 -5.66
N ARG A 221 -33.64 -17.37 -6.70
CA ARG A 221 -32.96 -18.04 -7.82
C ARG A 221 -31.43 -18.05 -7.71
N GLY A 222 -30.85 -17.53 -6.63
CA GLY A 222 -29.41 -17.66 -6.36
C GLY A 222 -28.49 -16.77 -7.19
N HIS A 223 -29.00 -15.68 -7.78
CA HIS A 223 -28.14 -14.66 -8.39
C HIS A 223 -27.28 -13.99 -7.33
N LYS A 224 -25.96 -13.97 -7.54
CA LYS A 224 -24.99 -13.33 -6.64
C LYS A 224 -24.63 -11.96 -7.21
N SER A 225 -24.64 -10.95 -6.35
CA SER A 225 -24.06 -9.63 -6.62
C SER A 225 -23.07 -9.28 -5.51
N SER A 226 -22.18 -8.34 -5.77
CA SER A 226 -21.38 -7.71 -4.73
C SER A 226 -21.75 -6.25 -4.61
N GLU A 227 -21.90 -5.77 -3.39
CA GLU A 227 -21.99 -4.36 -3.09
C GLU A 227 -20.61 -3.85 -2.72
N ILE A 228 -20.17 -2.76 -3.35
CA ILE A 228 -19.03 -1.99 -2.89
C ILE A 228 -19.58 -0.95 -1.92
N TRP A 229 -19.15 -1.08 -0.68
CA TRP A 229 -19.44 -0.17 0.40
C TRP A 229 -18.28 0.82 0.57
N CYS A 230 -18.61 1.98 1.12
CA CYS A 230 -17.69 3.03 1.48
C CYS A 230 -18.02 3.57 2.87
N ALA A 231 -17.01 3.96 3.62
CA ALA A 231 -17.15 4.72 4.86
C ALA A 231 -16.13 5.84 4.90
N GLU A 232 -16.59 7.02 5.33
CA GLU A 232 -15.74 8.14 5.68
C GLU A 232 -15.57 8.17 7.19
N ILE A 233 -14.32 8.30 7.63
CA ILE A 233 -13.90 8.19 9.02
C ILE A 233 -13.11 9.44 9.39
N SER A 234 -13.64 10.23 10.31
CA SER A 234 -12.90 11.32 10.93
C SER A 234 -11.96 10.80 12.01
N LEU A 235 -10.90 11.57 12.26
CA LEU A 235 -9.82 11.19 13.17
C LEU A 235 -9.71 12.18 14.33
N GLU A 236 -9.72 11.66 15.55
CA GLU A 236 -9.53 12.42 16.77
C GLU A 236 -8.25 11.96 17.49
N ARG A 237 -7.37 12.91 17.83
CA ARG A 237 -6.17 12.64 18.63
C ARG A 237 -6.49 12.83 20.11
N GLN A 238 -6.31 11.77 20.90
CA GLN A 238 -6.52 11.79 22.34
C GLN A 238 -5.22 12.03 23.11
N SER A 239 -5.33 12.48 24.35
CA SER A 239 -4.20 12.60 25.28
C SER A 239 -3.46 11.26 25.39
N GLY A 240 -2.13 11.27 25.21
CA GLY A 240 -1.29 10.06 25.22
C GLY A 240 -0.96 9.48 23.84
N GLY A 241 -1.26 10.20 22.75
CA GLY A 241 -0.87 9.80 21.39
C GLY A 241 -1.68 8.61 20.86
N GLN A 242 -2.90 8.44 21.36
CA GLN A 242 -3.88 7.50 20.83
C GLN A 242 -4.74 8.21 19.79
N VAL A 243 -5.11 7.50 18.73
CA VAL A 243 -5.99 8.01 17.67
C VAL A 243 -7.28 7.21 17.66
N TRP A 244 -8.39 7.93 17.68
CA TRP A 244 -9.75 7.40 17.59
C TRP A 244 -10.32 7.72 16.22
N GLY A 245 -10.98 6.76 15.59
CA GLY A 245 -11.72 6.93 14.35
C GLY A 245 -13.21 6.99 14.64
N ASN A 246 -13.89 8.01 14.13
CA ASN A 246 -15.34 8.15 14.19
C ASN A 246 -15.91 8.02 12.79
N VAL A 247 -16.98 7.25 12.63
CA VAL A 247 -17.57 6.99 11.31
C VAL A 247 -18.57 8.10 11.03
N GLU A 248 -18.27 8.94 10.06
CA GLU A 248 -19.13 10.05 9.65
C GLU A 248 -20.33 9.54 8.86
N TRP A 249 -20.08 8.59 7.96
CA TRP A 249 -21.12 7.85 7.24
C TRP A 249 -20.57 6.51 6.72
N SER A 250 -21.48 5.61 6.37
CA SER A 250 -21.17 4.32 5.75
C SER A 250 -22.35 3.87 4.90
N ASP A 251 -22.15 3.67 3.60
CA ASP A 251 -23.21 3.27 2.68
C ASP A 251 -22.70 2.46 1.47
N VAL A 252 -23.63 1.83 0.76
CA VAL A 252 -23.40 1.20 -0.54
C VAL A 252 -23.22 2.30 -1.58
N ILE A 253 -22.10 2.25 -2.30
CA ILE A 253 -21.82 3.21 -3.38
C ILE A 253 -21.96 2.61 -4.77
N LEU A 254 -21.87 1.27 -4.89
CA LEU A 254 -21.97 0.59 -6.17
C LEU A 254 -22.40 -0.87 -5.98
N THR A 255 -23.23 -1.39 -6.89
CA THR A 255 -23.51 -2.82 -7.01
C THR A 255 -22.86 -3.35 -8.28
N VAL A 256 -22.07 -4.41 -8.16
CA VAL A 256 -21.24 -4.98 -9.22
C VAL A 256 -21.38 -6.50 -9.29
N ASP A 257 -20.88 -7.08 -10.37
CA ASP A 257 -20.70 -8.53 -10.47
C ASP A 257 -19.71 -9.02 -9.39
N PRO A 258 -19.92 -10.19 -8.75
CA PRO A 258 -19.06 -10.69 -7.68
C PRO A 258 -17.57 -10.82 -8.01
N SER A 259 -17.22 -10.93 -9.30
CA SER A 259 -15.83 -11.00 -9.75
C SER A 259 -15.13 -9.64 -9.82
N SER A 260 -15.86 -8.54 -9.69
CA SER A 260 -15.33 -7.19 -9.83
C SER A 260 -14.35 -6.83 -8.70
N LYS A 261 -13.27 -6.10 -9.06
CA LYS A 261 -12.23 -5.66 -8.13
C LYS A 261 -11.93 -4.17 -8.33
N VAL A 262 -11.59 -3.48 -7.25
CA VAL A 262 -11.12 -2.09 -7.29
C VAL A 262 -9.62 -2.06 -7.58
N VAL A 263 -9.28 -1.56 -8.78
CA VAL A 263 -7.92 -1.48 -9.29
C VAL A 263 -7.18 -0.26 -8.73
N TYR A 264 -7.86 0.88 -8.62
CA TYR A 264 -7.34 2.11 -8.03
C TYR A 264 -8.47 2.93 -7.39
N SER A 265 -8.12 3.80 -6.44
CA SER A 265 -8.98 4.85 -5.90
C SER A 265 -8.21 6.17 -6.01
N LEU A 266 -8.91 7.25 -6.32
CA LEU A 266 -8.36 8.60 -6.36
C LEU A 266 -8.99 9.41 -5.22
N SER A 267 -8.18 10.25 -4.60
CA SER A 267 -8.61 11.28 -3.66
C SER A 267 -8.58 12.66 -4.29
#